data_AF-A0A353Y966-F1
#
_entry.id   AF-A0A353Y966-F1
#
_cell.length_a   1.000
_cell.length_b   1.000
_cell.length_c   1.000
_cell.angle_alpha   90.00
_cell.angle_beta   90.00
_cell.angle_gamma   90.00
#
_symmetry.space_group_name_H-M   'P 1'
#
loop_
_entity.id
_entity.type
_entity.pdbx_description
1 polymer ?
#
loop_
_entity_poly.entity_id
_entity_poly.type
_entity_poly.pdbx_seq_one_letter_code
_entity_poly.pdbx_strand_id
1 'polypeptide(L)'
;LISAFRAGQQRARAMAVMGAAYAACFLLVMGASALVDGGQFARIYLVGGQLTPELVRSADFQNAMWLAMALYLPLAMLFWHAPALVHWHGVTPLKGLFFSAVACMRNFGALAVYVLSWAGLFFGVGLVVMILTVTLGAPELINTLMFPAAMLMAAMFFSSIWFTFRDSFVDDEPAAEPAPESAQD
;
A
#
# COMPACT_ATOMS: atom_id res chain seq x y z
N LEU A 1 30.10 17.95 6.06
CA LEU A 1 30.28 16.55 5.60
C LEU A 1 29.95 15.53 6.70
N ILE A 2 30.56 15.58 7.88
CA ILE A 2 30.27 14.66 9.00
C ILE A 2 28.80 14.75 9.48
N SER A 3 28.22 15.94 9.54
CA SER A 3 26.80 16.14 9.88
C SER A 3 25.84 15.53 8.85
N ALA A 4 26.16 15.64 7.55
CA ALA A 4 25.37 15.04 6.47
C ALA A 4 25.44 13.50 6.51
N PHE A 5 26.62 12.93 6.76
CA PHE A 5 26.79 11.49 6.94
C PHE A 5 26.03 10.97 8.18
N ARG A 6 26.10 11.68 9.31
CA ARG A 6 25.36 11.33 10.54
C ARG A 6 23.84 11.43 10.35
N ALA A 7 23.36 12.47 9.66
CA ALA A 7 21.96 12.60 9.31
C ALA A 7 21.50 11.44 8.40
N GLY A 8 22.34 11.03 7.45
CA GLY A 8 22.10 9.84 6.61
C GLY A 8 22.00 8.55 7.43
N GLN A 9 22.94 8.31 8.35
CA GLN A 9 22.90 7.14 9.24
C GLN A 9 21.67 7.13 10.16
N GLN A 10 21.29 8.28 10.71
CA GLN A 10 20.13 8.39 11.58
C GLN A 10 18.82 8.13 10.82
N ARG A 11 18.69 8.66 9.59
CA ARG A 11 17.55 8.37 8.70
C ARG A 11 17.52 6.91 8.27
N ALA A 12 18.65 6.30 7.94
CA ALA A 12 18.74 4.89 7.60
C ALA A 12 18.30 4.00 8.76
N ARG A 13 18.76 4.30 9.99
CA ARG A 13 18.33 3.60 11.21
C ARG A 13 16.82 3.74 11.44
N ALA A 14 16.25 4.94 11.27
CA ALA A 14 14.82 5.15 11.44
C ALA A 14 13.99 4.34 10.42
N MET A 15 14.44 4.28 9.16
CA MET A 15 13.80 3.46 8.13
C MET A 15 13.94 1.96 8.41
N ALA A 16 15.09 1.50 8.92
CA ALA A 16 15.27 0.11 9.34
C ALA A 16 14.34 -0.26 10.50
N VAL A 17 14.15 0.63 11.48
CA VAL A 17 13.19 0.45 12.58
C VAL A 17 11.76 0.37 12.04
N MET A 18 11.39 1.23 11.09
CA MET A 18 10.07 1.17 10.44
C MET A 18 9.86 -0.17 9.70
N GLY A 19 10.86 -0.64 8.95
CA GLY A 19 10.81 -1.93 8.27
C GLY A 19 10.68 -3.11 9.25
N ALA A 20 11.46 -3.11 10.33
CA ALA A 20 11.38 -4.15 11.37
C ALA A 20 10.03 -4.14 12.09
N ALA A 21 9.50 -2.95 12.41
CA ALA A 21 8.18 -2.81 13.02
C ALA A 21 7.07 -3.33 12.09
N TYR A 22 7.11 -2.97 10.80
CA TYR A 22 6.17 -3.48 9.81
C TYR A 22 6.24 -5.00 9.70
N ALA A 23 7.44 -5.56 9.58
CA ALA A 23 7.64 -7.01 9.51
C ALA A 23 7.09 -7.72 10.75
N ALA A 24 7.33 -7.19 11.95
CA ALA A 24 6.80 -7.76 13.18
C ALA A 24 5.26 -7.74 13.21
N CYS A 25 4.64 -6.61 12.88
CA CYS A 25 3.19 -6.51 12.80
C CYS A 25 2.61 -7.44 11.72
N PHE A 26 3.25 -7.52 10.56
CA PHE A 26 2.84 -8.40 9.47
C PHE A 26 2.90 -9.88 9.89
N LEU A 27 3.96 -10.30 10.58
CA LEU A 27 4.07 -11.64 11.13
C LEU A 27 3.01 -11.92 12.21
N LEU A 28 2.62 -10.93 13.00
CA LEU A 28 1.51 -11.07 13.95
C LEU A 28 0.18 -11.30 13.22
N VAL A 29 -0.07 -10.62 12.10
CA VAL A 29 -1.26 -10.85 11.26
C VAL A 29 -1.25 -12.29 10.71
N MET A 30 -0.12 -12.74 10.17
CA MET A 30 0.01 -14.13 9.69
C MET A 30 -0.17 -15.13 10.83
N GLY A 31 0.42 -14.89 11.99
CA GLY A 31 0.24 -15.72 13.18
C GLY A 31 -1.22 -15.81 13.64
N ALA A 32 -1.94 -14.69 13.64
CA ALA A 32 -3.37 -14.66 13.97
C ALA A 32 -4.20 -15.47 12.96
N SER A 33 -3.92 -15.36 11.66
CA SER A 33 -4.60 -16.17 10.63
C SER A 33 -4.33 -17.67 10.78
N ALA A 34 -3.11 -18.05 11.19
CA ALA A 34 -2.74 -19.45 11.39
C ALA A 34 -3.51 -20.13 12.53
N LEU A 35 -4.04 -19.36 13.49
CA LEU A 35 -4.90 -19.88 14.55
C LEU A 35 -6.28 -20.32 14.03
N VAL A 36 -6.67 -19.90 12.83
CA VAL A 36 -8.00 -20.18 12.25
C VAL A 36 -7.98 -21.45 11.40
N ASP A 37 -6.96 -21.65 10.57
CA ASP A 37 -6.90 -22.75 9.59
C ASP A 37 -5.72 -23.72 9.81
N GLY A 38 -5.07 -23.64 10.98
CA GLY A 38 -3.88 -24.43 11.29
C GLY A 38 -2.62 -23.97 10.55
N GLY A 39 -2.62 -22.78 9.96
CA GLY A 39 -1.45 -22.16 9.32
C GLY A 39 -1.33 -22.42 7.82
N GLN A 40 -2.36 -22.95 7.16
CA GLN A 40 -2.31 -23.22 5.73
C GLN A 40 -2.19 -21.94 4.91
N PHE A 41 -3.04 -20.94 5.19
CA PHE A 41 -3.01 -19.63 4.57
C PHE A 41 -1.66 -18.94 4.77
N ALA A 42 -1.19 -18.86 6.02
CA ALA A 42 0.09 -18.23 6.36
C ALA A 42 1.27 -18.94 5.68
N ARG A 43 1.28 -20.28 5.64
CA ARG A 43 2.33 -21.06 4.97
C ARG A 43 2.37 -20.78 3.47
N ILE A 44 1.22 -20.80 2.81
CA ILE A 44 1.13 -20.52 1.37
C ILE A 44 1.57 -19.09 1.08
N TYR A 45 1.16 -18.13 1.89
CA TYR A 45 1.52 -16.72 1.70
C TYR A 45 3.02 -16.48 1.91
N LEU A 46 3.62 -17.03 2.97
CA LEU A 46 5.01 -16.74 3.36
C LEU A 46 6.05 -17.60 2.62
N VAL A 47 5.74 -18.87 2.39
CA VAL A 47 6.68 -19.86 1.85
C VAL A 47 6.37 -20.19 0.38
N GLY A 48 5.15 -19.91 -0.06
CA GLY A 48 4.62 -20.41 -1.32
C GLY A 48 4.05 -21.82 -1.19
N GLY A 49 3.32 -22.23 -2.22
CA GLY A 49 2.64 -23.53 -2.27
C GLY A 49 1.62 -23.55 -3.40
N GLN A 50 1.01 -24.71 -3.65
CA GLN A 50 -0.06 -24.80 -4.64
C GLN A 50 -1.39 -24.39 -4.02
N LEU A 51 -2.02 -23.34 -4.58
CA LEU A 51 -3.44 -23.08 -4.35
C LEU A 51 -4.25 -24.07 -5.18
N THR A 52 -4.85 -25.07 -4.53
CA THR A 52 -5.79 -25.97 -5.20
C THR A 52 -7.23 -25.44 -5.10
N PRO A 53 -8.11 -25.75 -6.06
CA PRO A 53 -9.51 -25.35 -6.01
C PRO A 53 -10.23 -25.78 -4.72
N GLU A 54 -9.88 -26.96 -4.19
CA GLU A 54 -10.45 -27.51 -2.97
C GLU A 54 -10.06 -26.65 -1.75
N LEU A 55 -8.79 -26.25 -1.67
CA LEU A 55 -8.29 -25.44 -0.57
C LEU A 55 -8.92 -24.04 -0.56
N VAL A 56 -8.97 -23.39 -1.72
CA VAL A 56 -9.56 -22.05 -1.87
C VAL A 56 -11.04 -22.03 -1.51
N ARG A 57 -11.75 -23.15 -1.73
CA ARG A 57 -13.17 -23.32 -1.37
C ARG A 57 -13.39 -23.71 0.09
N SER A 58 -12.34 -24.05 0.83
CA SER A 58 -12.48 -24.42 2.23
C SER A 58 -12.84 -23.20 3.09
N ALA A 59 -13.81 -23.37 3.98
CA ALA A 59 -14.30 -22.28 4.82
C ALA A 59 -13.21 -21.77 5.78
N ASP A 60 -12.41 -22.65 6.35
CA ASP A 60 -11.34 -22.29 7.28
C ASP A 60 -10.26 -21.44 6.60
N PHE A 61 -9.83 -21.84 5.39
CA PHE A 61 -8.87 -21.05 4.61
C PHE A 61 -9.43 -19.67 4.24
N GLN A 62 -10.69 -19.58 3.83
CA GLN A 62 -11.34 -18.31 3.55
C GLN A 62 -11.44 -17.44 4.80
N ASN A 63 -11.82 -18.02 5.95
CA ASN A 63 -11.90 -17.30 7.22
C ASN A 63 -10.52 -16.76 7.64
N ALA A 64 -9.45 -17.56 7.49
CA ALA A 64 -8.08 -17.13 7.76
C ALA A 64 -7.67 -15.97 6.83
N MET A 65 -7.99 -16.07 5.53
CA MET A 65 -7.75 -15.02 4.54
C MET A 65 -8.50 -13.71 4.89
N TRP A 66 -9.80 -13.80 5.22
CA TRP A 66 -10.61 -12.64 5.59
C TRP A 66 -10.12 -11.99 6.89
N LEU A 67 -9.76 -12.80 7.90
CA LEU A 67 -9.15 -12.29 9.12
C LEU A 67 -7.84 -11.57 8.84
N ALA A 68 -6.95 -12.19 8.05
CA ALA A 68 -5.70 -11.56 7.65
C ALA A 68 -5.94 -10.23 6.93
N MET A 69 -6.91 -10.18 6.00
CA MET A 69 -7.23 -8.96 5.28
C MET A 69 -7.82 -7.87 6.19
N ALA A 70 -8.69 -8.24 7.12
CA ALA A 70 -9.27 -7.33 8.10
C ALA A 70 -8.22 -6.74 9.04
N LEU A 71 -7.23 -7.53 9.47
CA LEU A 71 -6.11 -7.07 10.31
C LEU A 71 -5.04 -6.32 9.52
N TYR A 72 -4.86 -6.64 8.25
CA TYR A 72 -3.91 -5.95 7.38
C TYR A 72 -4.40 -4.54 7.03
N LEU A 73 -5.70 -4.29 6.97
CA LEU A 73 -6.24 -2.96 6.70
C LEU A 73 -5.75 -1.88 7.69
N PRO A 74 -5.93 -2.01 9.03
CA PRO A 74 -5.38 -1.05 9.97
C PRO A 74 -3.85 -1.01 9.96
N LEU A 75 -3.19 -2.14 9.69
CA LEU A 75 -1.73 -2.16 9.52
C LEU A 75 -1.30 -1.30 8.32
N ALA A 76 -1.99 -1.41 7.19
CA ALA A 76 -1.73 -0.60 6.01
C ALA A 76 -1.93 0.89 6.33
N MET A 77 -3.01 1.26 7.03
CA MET A 77 -3.26 2.65 7.44
C MET A 77 -2.14 3.22 8.33
N LEU A 78 -1.62 2.41 9.26
CA LEU A 78 -0.51 2.81 10.12
C LEU A 78 0.77 3.11 9.34
N PHE A 79 1.03 2.36 8.26
CA PHE A 79 2.29 2.45 7.52
C PHE A 79 2.18 3.16 6.16
N TRP A 80 0.98 3.57 5.73
CA TRP A 80 0.76 4.15 4.40
C TRP A 80 1.58 5.43 4.18
N HIS A 81 1.55 6.36 5.12
CA HIS A 81 2.29 7.63 5.06
C HIS A 81 3.49 7.70 6.02
N ALA A 82 3.57 6.79 6.99
CA ALA A 82 4.57 6.86 8.06
C ALA A 82 6.03 6.85 7.55
N PRO A 83 6.45 6.02 6.58
CA PRO A 83 7.81 6.05 6.04
C PRO A 83 8.18 7.41 5.43
N ALA A 84 7.25 8.03 4.70
CA ALA A 84 7.44 9.35 4.12
C ALA A 84 7.57 10.43 5.20
N LEU A 85 6.72 10.41 6.23
CA LEU A 85 6.82 11.32 7.38
C LEU A 85 8.18 11.18 8.10
N VAL A 86 8.63 9.95 8.36
CA VAL A 86 9.90 9.70 9.04
C VAL A 86 11.08 10.15 8.17
N HIS A 87 11.06 9.84 6.87
CA HIS A 87 12.18 10.12 5.98
C HIS A 87 12.29 11.59 5.55
N TRP A 88 11.18 12.21 5.15
CA TRP A 88 11.14 13.58 4.63
C TRP A 88 10.97 14.63 5.73
N HIS A 89 10.09 14.38 6.70
CA HIS A 89 9.76 15.35 7.76
C HIS A 89 10.51 15.10 9.07
N GLY A 90 11.31 14.03 9.17
CA GLY A 90 12.13 13.75 10.34
C GLY A 90 11.33 13.44 11.61
N VAL A 91 10.06 13.08 11.48
CA VAL A 91 9.20 12.74 12.62
C VAL A 91 9.67 11.40 13.22
N THR A 92 9.53 11.22 14.54
CA THR A 92 9.87 9.93 15.18
C THR A 92 8.97 8.80 14.66
N PRO A 93 9.45 7.54 14.57
CA PRO A 93 8.66 6.42 14.04
C PRO A 93 7.25 6.31 14.64
N LEU A 94 7.15 6.37 15.96
CA LEU A 94 5.87 6.28 16.67
C LEU A 94 4.90 7.41 16.28
N LYS A 95 5.39 8.65 16.16
CA LYS A 95 4.58 9.79 15.72
C LYS A 95 4.19 9.65 14.25
N GLY A 96 5.08 9.13 13.40
CA GLY A 96 4.80 8.84 12.00
C GLY A 96 3.63 7.87 11.84
N LEU A 97 3.61 6.78 12.62
CA LEU A 97 2.50 5.82 12.63
C LEU A 97 1.17 6.46 13.05
N PHE A 98 1.21 7.27 14.12
CA PHE A 98 0.02 8.00 14.60
C PHE A 98 -0.53 8.96 13.54
N PHE A 99 0.33 9.81 12.96
CA PHE A 99 -0.10 10.75 11.93
C PHE A 99 -0.57 10.07 10.66
N SER A 100 0.04 8.95 10.26
CA SER A 100 -0.44 8.14 9.14
C SER A 100 -1.85 7.62 9.40
N ALA A 101 -2.10 7.03 10.58
CA ALA A 101 -3.43 6.53 10.92
C ALA A 101 -4.48 7.65 10.91
N VAL A 102 -4.17 8.80 11.53
CA VAL A 102 -5.09 9.95 11.55
C VAL A 102 -5.34 10.49 10.14
N ALA A 103 -4.30 10.62 9.31
CA ALA A 103 -4.44 11.07 7.93
C ALA A 103 -5.30 10.11 7.09
N CYS A 104 -5.06 8.80 7.19
CA CYS A 104 -5.86 7.80 6.49
C CYS A 104 -7.32 7.79 6.97
N MET A 105 -7.58 8.01 8.26
CA MET A 105 -8.96 8.09 8.79
C MET A 105 -9.69 9.35 8.30
N ARG A 106 -9.02 10.51 8.29
CA ARG A 106 -9.63 11.77 7.81
C ARG A 106 -9.89 11.74 6.31
N ASN A 107 -9.04 11.03 5.55
CA ASN A 107 -9.13 10.92 4.10
C ASN A 107 -9.66 9.55 3.63
N PHE A 108 -10.37 8.81 4.48
CA PHE A 108 -10.75 7.42 4.20
C PHE A 108 -11.52 7.26 2.89
N GLY A 109 -12.47 8.15 2.60
CA GLY A 109 -13.24 8.11 1.35
C GLY A 109 -12.37 8.28 0.11
N ALA A 110 -11.48 9.28 0.12
CA ALA A 110 -10.55 9.52 -1.00
C ALA A 110 -9.58 8.34 -1.17
N LEU A 111 -9.04 7.81 -0.07
CA LEU A 111 -8.15 6.66 -0.09
C LEU A 111 -8.86 5.39 -0.59
N ALA A 112 -10.11 5.18 -0.20
CA ALA A 112 -10.93 4.07 -0.67
C ALA A 112 -11.16 4.16 -2.19
N VAL A 113 -11.52 5.33 -2.71
CA VAL A 113 -11.65 5.54 -4.16
C VAL A 113 -10.33 5.31 -4.89
N TYR A 114 -9.21 5.78 -4.33
CA TYR A 114 -7.88 5.54 -4.87
C TYR A 114 -7.55 4.04 -4.95
N VAL A 115 -7.72 3.30 -3.86
CA VAL A 115 -7.45 1.85 -3.81
C VAL A 115 -8.37 1.08 -4.75
N LEU A 116 -9.67 1.41 -4.80
CA LEU A 116 -10.64 0.77 -5.69
C LEU A 116 -10.33 1.05 -7.17
N SER A 117 -9.91 2.27 -7.50
CA SER A 117 -9.51 2.63 -8.86
C SER A 117 -8.30 1.82 -9.30
N TRP A 118 -7.30 1.67 -8.44
CA TRP A 118 -6.14 0.82 -8.71
C TRP A 118 -6.51 -0.64 -8.82
N ALA A 119 -7.34 -1.17 -7.93
CA ALA A 119 -7.84 -2.54 -8.02
C ALA A 119 -8.52 -2.76 -9.39
N GLY A 120 -9.43 -1.87 -9.78
CA GLY A 120 -10.08 -1.90 -11.09
C GLY A 120 -9.10 -1.87 -12.26
N LEU A 121 -8.04 -1.06 -12.18
CA LEU A 121 -7.01 -0.99 -13.21
C LEU A 121 -6.18 -2.29 -13.29
N PHE A 122 -5.79 -2.88 -12.16
CA PHE A 122 -5.10 -4.18 -12.11
C PHE A 122 -5.96 -5.28 -12.73
N PHE A 123 -7.24 -5.36 -12.34
CA PHE A 123 -8.18 -6.33 -12.93
C PHE A 123 -8.39 -6.08 -14.42
N GLY A 124 -8.55 -4.82 -14.83
CA GLY A 124 -8.76 -4.42 -16.22
C GLY A 124 -7.59 -4.78 -17.13
N VAL A 125 -6.35 -4.50 -16.71
CA VAL A 125 -5.14 -4.88 -17.46
C VAL A 125 -5.03 -6.42 -17.57
N GLY A 126 -5.28 -7.13 -16.48
CA GLY A 126 -5.32 -8.60 -16.46
C GLY A 126 -6.31 -9.15 -17.50
N LEU A 127 -7.53 -8.62 -17.49
CA LEU A 127 -8.59 -9.02 -18.40
C LEU A 127 -8.25 -8.69 -19.86
N VAL A 128 -7.69 -7.51 -20.14
CA VAL A 128 -7.29 -7.11 -21.50
C VAL A 128 -6.23 -8.07 -22.04
N VAL A 129 -5.19 -8.38 -21.28
CA VAL A 129 -4.15 -9.33 -21.73
C VAL A 129 -4.74 -10.73 -21.95
N MET A 130 -5.61 -11.20 -21.06
CA MET A 130 -6.30 -12.48 -21.23
C MET A 130 -7.12 -12.52 -22.53
N ILE A 131 -7.93 -11.50 -22.79
CA ILE A 131 -8.75 -11.42 -24.02
C ILE A 131 -7.86 -11.36 -25.26
N LEU A 132 -6.81 -10.53 -25.26
CA LEU A 132 -5.90 -10.38 -26.39
C LEU A 132 -5.20 -11.69 -26.74
N THR A 133 -4.64 -12.39 -25.75
CA THR A 133 -3.92 -13.65 -25.98
C THR A 133 -4.83 -14.78 -26.48
N VAL A 134 -6.05 -14.88 -25.95
CA VAL A 134 -7.05 -15.86 -26.43
C VAL A 134 -7.50 -15.54 -27.85
N THR A 135 -7.80 -14.27 -28.16
CA THR A 135 -8.27 -13.86 -29.51
C THR A 135 -7.19 -13.98 -30.58
N LEU A 136 -5.92 -13.85 -30.22
CA LEU A 136 -4.78 -14.06 -31.11
C LEU A 136 -4.38 -15.54 -31.26
N GLY A 137 -5.03 -16.45 -30.52
CA GLY A 137 -4.70 -17.87 -30.54
C GLY A 137 -3.35 -18.23 -29.89
N ALA A 138 -2.85 -17.37 -28.99
CA ALA A 138 -1.55 -17.51 -28.31
C ALA A 138 -1.69 -17.43 -26.77
N PRO A 139 -2.48 -18.32 -26.13
CA PRO A 139 -2.73 -18.29 -24.68
C PRO A 139 -1.46 -18.49 -23.83
N GLU A 140 -0.42 -19.13 -24.37
CA GLU A 140 0.87 -19.30 -23.72
C GLU A 140 1.57 -17.96 -23.42
N LEU A 141 1.25 -16.89 -24.17
CA LEU A 141 1.80 -15.56 -23.96
C LEU A 141 1.26 -14.86 -22.71
N ILE A 142 0.21 -15.39 -22.04
CA ILE A 142 -0.36 -14.79 -20.83
C ILE A 142 0.73 -14.59 -19.77
N ASN A 143 1.51 -15.63 -19.47
CA ASN A 143 2.57 -15.54 -18.45
C ASN A 143 3.69 -14.59 -18.86
N THR A 144 4.03 -14.56 -20.16
CA THR A 144 5.08 -13.68 -20.70
C THR A 144 4.69 -12.21 -20.65
N LEU A 145 3.41 -11.89 -20.85
CA LEU A 145 2.90 -10.51 -20.85
C LEU A 145 2.48 -10.04 -19.45
N MET A 146 1.99 -10.93 -18.60
CA MET A 146 1.55 -10.60 -17.24
C MET A 146 2.68 -10.06 -16.38
N PHE A 147 3.86 -10.67 -16.43
CA PHE A 147 4.99 -10.25 -15.60
C PHE A 147 5.44 -8.78 -15.87
N PRO A 148 5.77 -8.38 -17.12
CA PRO A 148 6.13 -6.99 -17.40
C PRO A 148 4.97 -6.02 -17.17
N ALA A 149 3.73 -6.41 -17.46
CA ALA A 149 2.56 -5.59 -17.16
C ALA A 149 2.42 -5.34 -15.65
N ALA A 150 2.60 -6.37 -14.81
CA ALA A 150 2.57 -6.25 -13.36
C ALA A 150 3.69 -5.35 -12.83
N MET A 151 4.90 -5.44 -13.39
CA MET A 151 6.03 -4.57 -13.02
C MET A 151 5.75 -3.10 -13.38
N LEU A 152 5.22 -2.84 -14.57
CA LEU A 152 4.82 -1.49 -14.98
C LEU A 152 3.74 -0.93 -14.07
N MET A 153 2.70 -1.72 -13.81
CA MET A 153 1.61 -1.37 -12.90
C MET A 153 2.10 -1.08 -11.48
N ALA A 154 3.03 -1.89 -10.97
CA ALA A 154 3.66 -1.64 -9.67
C ALA A 154 4.43 -0.31 -9.66
N ALA A 155 5.22 -0.02 -10.70
CA ALA A 155 5.96 1.24 -10.81
C ALA A 155 5.00 2.44 -10.84
N MET A 156 3.92 2.36 -11.61
CA MET A 156 2.91 3.42 -11.67
C MET A 156 2.21 3.61 -10.32
N PHE A 157 1.81 2.52 -9.66
CA PHE A 157 1.17 2.54 -8.34
C PHE A 157 2.07 3.17 -7.28
N PHE A 158 3.33 2.73 -7.18
CA PHE A 158 4.27 3.29 -6.20
C PHE A 158 4.56 4.77 -6.48
N SER A 159 4.63 5.15 -7.76
CA SER A 159 4.81 6.55 -8.15
C SER A 159 3.60 7.40 -7.77
N SER A 160 2.37 6.87 -7.86
CA SER A 160 1.17 7.62 -7.50
C SER A 160 0.95 7.79 -5.99
N ILE A 161 1.58 6.97 -5.14
CA ILE A 161 1.47 7.12 -3.67
C ILE A 161 1.90 8.52 -3.20
N TRP A 162 2.85 9.15 -3.90
CA TRP A 162 3.29 10.50 -3.56
C TRP A 162 2.14 11.51 -3.52
N PHE A 163 1.18 11.43 -4.46
CA PHE A 163 0.03 12.35 -4.49
C PHE A 163 -0.87 12.14 -3.28
N THR A 164 -1.12 10.87 -2.89
CA THR A 164 -1.89 10.58 -1.68
C THR A 164 -1.23 11.17 -0.43
N PHE A 165 0.10 11.18 -0.37
CA PHE A 165 0.85 11.78 0.71
C PHE A 165 0.75 13.31 0.69
N ARG A 166 1.07 13.94 -0.45
CA ARG A 166 1.02 15.40 -0.58
C ARG A 166 -0.35 15.94 -0.18
N ASP A 167 -1.41 15.39 -0.76
CA ASP A 167 -2.77 15.89 -0.56
C ASP A 167 -3.30 15.63 0.87
N SER A 168 -2.70 14.69 1.60
CA SER A 168 -3.07 14.41 3.00
C SER A 168 -2.42 15.37 4.01
N PHE A 169 -1.36 16.08 3.63
CA PHE A 169 -0.54 16.89 4.56
C PHE A 169 -0.26 18.33 4.11
N VAL A 170 -0.58 18.69 2.87
CA VAL A 170 -0.41 20.05 2.33
C VAL A 170 -1.78 20.63 2.07
N ASP A 171 -2.14 21.66 2.84
CA ASP A 171 -3.30 22.50 2.55
C ASP A 171 -2.86 23.54 1.51
N ASP A 172 -3.22 23.35 0.25
CA ASP A 172 -3.20 24.44 -0.74
C ASP A 172 -4.41 25.35 -0.40
N GLU A 173 -4.30 26.22 0.61
CA GLU A 173 -5.24 27.34 0.75
C GLU A 173 -5.19 28.12 -0.56
N PRO A 174 -6.32 28.32 -1.27
CA PRO A 174 -6.34 29.26 -2.38
C PRO A 174 -5.93 30.60 -1.78
N ALA A 175 -4.77 31.12 -2.22
CA ALA A 175 -4.28 32.43 -1.79
C ALA A 175 -5.47 33.40 -1.87
N ALA A 176 -5.89 33.90 -0.70
CA ALA A 176 -7.01 34.83 -0.62
C ALA A 176 -6.77 35.93 -1.64
N GLU A 177 -7.64 35.99 -2.65
CA GLU A 177 -7.56 36.99 -3.70
C GLU A 177 -7.53 38.35 -3.00
N PRO A 178 -6.47 39.16 -3.18
CA PRO A 178 -6.36 40.42 -2.46
C PRO A 178 -7.60 41.25 -2.78
N ALA A 179 -8.34 41.63 -1.73
CA ALA A 179 -9.57 42.39 -1.85
C ALA A 179 -9.32 43.62 -2.74
N PRO A 180 -10.24 43.96 -3.67
CA PRO A 180 -10.04 45.07 -4.59
C PRO A 180 -9.82 46.34 -3.78
N GLU A 181 -8.67 46.97 -4.00
CA GLU A 181 -8.28 48.25 -3.41
C GLU A 181 -9.39 49.24 -3.74
N SER A 182 -10.14 49.66 -2.71
CA SER A 182 -11.17 50.68 -2.87
C SER A 182 -10.51 51.94 -3.39
N ALA A 183 -10.81 52.29 -4.65
CA ALA A 183 -10.37 53.52 -5.27
C ALA A 183 -10.74 54.70 -4.36
N GLN A 184 -9.72 55.32 -3.77
CA GLN A 184 -9.83 56.64 -3.19
C GLN A 184 -9.59 57.63 -4.32
N ASP A 185 -10.67 58.19 -4.85
CA ASP A 185 -10.71 59.47 -5.58
C ASP A 185 -12.01 60.19 -5.25
#